data_AF-A0A2G6YEN9-F1
#
_entry.id   AF-A0A2G6YEN9-F1
#
_cell.length_a   1.000
_cell.length_b   1.000
_cell.length_c   1.000
_cell.angle_alpha   90.00
_cell.angle_beta   90.00
_cell.angle_gamma   90.00
#
_symmetry.space_group_name_H-M   'P 1'
#
loop_
_entity.id
_entity.type
_entity.pdbx_description
1 polymer ?
#
loop_
_entity_poly.entity_id
_entity_poly.type
_entity_poly.pdbx_seq_one_letter_code
_entity_poly.pdbx_strand_id
1 'polypeptide(L)'
;MQAPQYSSAANPVLRVRSVSKEYKLYPSPRSRLRALLTGRATHRSHWALRDVSFELQRGECIGVIGDNGAGKSSLLKLLAGTMQPSQGTIERVGRVTAILELGAGFHPDFSGRDNLYFGGSLIGISREEMERLEPEIIEFCELGEALDRPVKTYSSGMTVRLAFALVTAVQPDVLIIDEALAVGDQHFQKKCVERITAFRNSGCTILFCSHSPYHIRHLCDRALWLKAGQVAQFGGTEEVLAAYDVYTRQREAGDLAEAAQPIAPALPVDSESAGSCEASVSAVAEPAPSPGGPVVPAASVAAADGGGGGGACILSVDISNLAEPQNGQPAVLQGQDLVVTIKARGRGAERPHIGFMIEQSKGVGITSLATHEDGAHPVQQPDGTWCSVLTFPDLPLHSGDYVISAFLFDETGLAVYDEWFQFMHFRFIFPKPLPGLVRLPHHWS
;
A
#
# COMPACT_ATOMS: atom_id res chain seq x y z
N MET A 1 12.61 -32.06 22.29
CA MET A 1 11.72 -32.28 21.14
C MET A 1 12.40 -31.72 19.91
N GLN A 2 12.77 -32.58 18.96
CA GLN A 2 13.40 -32.16 17.70
C GLN A 2 12.33 -31.53 16.81
N ALA A 3 12.62 -30.34 16.26
CA ALA A 3 11.79 -29.70 15.24
C ALA A 3 11.67 -30.64 14.02
N PRO A 4 10.49 -30.76 13.39
CA PRO A 4 10.34 -31.61 12.22
C PRO A 4 11.21 -31.06 11.08
N GLN A 5 12.11 -31.90 10.55
CA GLN A 5 12.78 -31.63 9.29
C GLN A 5 11.76 -31.76 8.15
N TYR A 6 11.30 -30.64 7.62
CA TYR A 6 10.41 -30.61 6.47
C TYR A 6 11.21 -30.79 5.17
N SER A 7 10.92 -31.88 4.46
CA SER A 7 11.38 -32.15 3.09
C SER A 7 10.91 -31.04 2.14
N SER A 8 11.81 -30.58 1.26
CA SER A 8 11.69 -29.44 0.33
C SER A 8 10.73 -29.64 -0.86
N ALA A 9 9.61 -30.34 -0.67
CA ALA A 9 8.59 -30.45 -1.71
C ALA A 9 7.63 -29.26 -1.63
N ALA A 10 7.50 -28.49 -2.72
CA ALA A 10 6.55 -27.39 -2.87
C ALA A 10 5.14 -27.86 -2.49
N ASN A 11 4.65 -27.43 -1.33
CA ASN A 11 3.34 -27.83 -0.81
C ASN A 11 2.44 -26.59 -0.79
N PRO A 12 1.61 -26.38 -1.83
CA PRO A 12 0.77 -25.19 -1.91
C PRO A 12 -0.28 -25.20 -0.81
N VAL A 13 -0.38 -24.08 -0.08
CA VAL A 13 -1.38 -23.88 0.98
C VAL A 13 -2.65 -23.22 0.46
N LEU A 14 -2.55 -22.46 -0.64
CA LEU A 14 -3.69 -22.02 -1.44
C LEU A 14 -3.46 -22.37 -2.90
N ARG A 15 -4.47 -22.96 -3.53
CA ARG A 15 -4.50 -23.21 -4.96
C ARG A 15 -5.77 -22.66 -5.57
N VAL A 16 -5.61 -21.72 -6.49
CA VAL A 16 -6.70 -21.02 -7.18
C VAL A 16 -6.69 -21.47 -8.64
N ARG A 17 -7.81 -22.02 -9.13
CA ARG A 17 -7.94 -22.53 -10.50
C ARG A 17 -9.14 -21.90 -11.21
N SER A 18 -8.84 -21.10 -12.23
CA SER A 18 -9.81 -20.46 -13.13
C SER A 18 -10.95 -19.75 -12.39
N VAL A 19 -10.61 -19.09 -11.29
CA VAL A 19 -11.60 -18.47 -10.42
C VAL A 19 -12.14 -17.22 -11.07
N SER A 20 -13.46 -17.18 -11.21
CA SER A 20 -14.18 -16.01 -11.71
C SER A 20 -15.27 -15.60 -10.73
N LYS A 21 -15.49 -14.28 -10.61
CA LYS A 21 -16.55 -13.72 -9.78
C LYS A 21 -17.40 -12.72 -10.56
N GLU A 22 -18.68 -13.07 -10.65
CA GLU A 22 -19.73 -12.25 -11.24
C GLU A 22 -20.64 -11.68 -10.14
N TYR A 23 -20.88 -10.38 -10.19
CA TYR A 23 -21.94 -9.68 -9.48
C TYR A 23 -23.09 -9.38 -10.44
N LYS A 24 -24.28 -9.88 -10.10
CA LYS A 24 -25.51 -9.66 -10.88
C LYS A 24 -26.23 -8.43 -10.35
N LEU A 25 -26.21 -7.36 -11.13
CA LEU A 25 -26.83 -6.08 -10.79
C LEU A 25 -28.26 -6.03 -11.35
N TYR A 26 -29.24 -5.98 -10.45
CA TYR A 26 -30.65 -5.82 -10.81
C TYR A 26 -31.09 -4.38 -10.57
N PRO A 27 -31.85 -3.76 -11.49
CA PRO A 27 -32.34 -2.39 -11.31
C PRO A 27 -33.26 -2.21 -10.10
N SER A 28 -33.94 -3.28 -9.69
CA SER A 28 -34.82 -3.28 -8.51
C SER A 28 -34.99 -4.69 -7.93
N PRO A 29 -35.39 -4.81 -6.65
CA PRO A 29 -35.75 -6.10 -6.05
C PRO A 29 -36.87 -6.83 -6.80
N ARG A 30 -37.85 -6.08 -7.35
CA ARG A 30 -38.93 -6.64 -8.17
C ARG A 30 -38.40 -7.25 -9.47
N SER A 31 -37.40 -6.61 -10.11
CA SER A 31 -36.74 -7.15 -11.30
C SER A 31 -36.00 -8.46 -10.99
N ARG A 32 -35.39 -8.58 -9.81
CA ARG A 32 -34.76 -9.82 -9.34
C ARG A 32 -35.78 -10.94 -9.14
N LEU A 33 -36.92 -10.65 -8.50
CA LEU A 33 -38.00 -11.63 -8.33
C LEU A 33 -38.58 -12.06 -9.69
N ARG A 34 -38.80 -11.11 -10.59
CA ARG A 34 -39.31 -11.40 -11.94
C ARG A 34 -38.33 -12.25 -12.74
N ALA A 35 -37.02 -12.01 -12.61
CA ALA A 35 -35.99 -12.83 -13.25
C ALA A 35 -35.98 -14.28 -12.72
N LEU A 36 -36.19 -14.48 -11.42
CA LEU A 36 -36.32 -15.81 -10.82
C LEU A 36 -37.56 -16.56 -11.34
N LEU A 37 -38.71 -15.87 -11.43
CA LEU A 37 -39.97 -16.48 -11.88
C LEU A 37 -40.04 -16.74 -13.39
N THR A 38 -39.41 -15.88 -14.19
CA THR A 38 -39.49 -15.96 -15.67
C THR A 38 -38.29 -16.67 -16.30
N GLY A 39 -37.23 -16.95 -15.54
CA GLY A 39 -35.96 -17.47 -16.06
C GLY A 39 -35.20 -16.51 -16.97
N ARG A 40 -35.72 -15.31 -17.24
CA ARG A 40 -35.08 -14.32 -18.12
C ARG A 40 -34.04 -13.50 -17.35
N ALA A 41 -32.83 -13.45 -17.89
CA ALA A 41 -31.74 -12.64 -17.35
C ALA A 41 -31.99 -11.15 -17.64
N THR A 42 -32.56 -10.44 -16.66
CA THR A 42 -32.76 -8.97 -16.71
C THR A 42 -31.70 -8.20 -15.91
N HIS A 43 -30.63 -8.88 -15.50
CA HIS A 43 -29.54 -8.28 -14.73
C HIS A 43 -28.41 -7.82 -15.65
N ARG A 44 -27.70 -6.78 -15.23
CA ARG A 44 -26.39 -6.43 -15.77
C ARG A 44 -25.32 -7.22 -15.02
N SER A 45 -24.45 -7.90 -15.74
CA SER A 45 -23.32 -8.61 -15.15
C SER A 45 -22.13 -7.68 -14.97
N HIS A 46 -21.58 -7.62 -13.76
CA HIS A 46 -20.29 -7.01 -13.47
C HIS A 46 -19.32 -8.10 -13.01
N TRP A 47 -18.26 -8.33 -13.78
CA TRP A 47 -17.27 -9.34 -13.47
C TRP A 47 -16.11 -8.70 -12.71
N ALA A 48 -16.02 -8.99 -11.42
CA ALA A 48 -14.94 -8.48 -10.59
C ALA A 48 -13.64 -9.28 -10.74
N LEU A 49 -13.76 -10.58 -11.04
CA LEU A 49 -12.62 -11.43 -11.40
C LEU A 49 -13.00 -12.35 -12.56
N ARG A 50 -12.02 -12.67 -13.42
CA ARG A 50 -12.16 -13.57 -14.55
C ARG A 50 -10.91 -14.44 -14.68
N ASP A 51 -11.13 -15.75 -14.66
CA ASP A 51 -10.12 -16.78 -14.92
C ASP A 51 -8.80 -16.60 -14.15
N VAL A 52 -8.89 -16.25 -12.87
CA VAL A 52 -7.71 -16.07 -12.01
C VAL A 52 -7.17 -17.43 -11.58
N SER A 53 -5.89 -17.70 -11.85
CA SER A 53 -5.20 -18.93 -11.46
C SER A 53 -3.81 -18.61 -10.89
N PHE A 54 -3.51 -19.12 -9.70
CA PHE A 54 -2.19 -19.06 -9.09
C PHE A 54 -2.10 -20.03 -7.90
N GLU A 55 -0.88 -20.27 -7.43
CA GLU A 55 -0.60 -21.07 -6.24
C GLU A 55 0.27 -20.27 -5.28
N LEU A 56 -0.01 -20.41 -3.99
CA LEU A 56 0.76 -19.85 -2.88
C LEU A 56 1.38 -21.00 -2.10
N GLN A 57 2.70 -21.01 -2.02
CA GLN A 57 3.49 -22.03 -1.34
C GLN A 57 3.59 -21.74 0.16
N ARG A 58 3.77 -22.78 0.98
CA ARG A 58 3.95 -22.61 2.43
C ARG A 58 5.16 -21.73 2.75
N GLY A 59 4.96 -20.72 3.60
CA GLY A 59 6.01 -19.79 4.04
C GLY A 59 6.36 -18.70 3.03
N GLU A 60 5.70 -18.68 1.87
CA GLU A 60 5.84 -17.63 0.86
C GLU A 60 4.99 -16.40 1.24
N CYS A 61 5.49 -15.20 0.94
CA CYS A 61 4.74 -13.96 1.01
C CYS A 61 4.45 -13.44 -0.40
N ILE A 62 3.16 -13.32 -0.75
CA ILE A 62 2.72 -12.77 -2.04
C ILE A 62 2.05 -11.42 -1.84
N GLY A 63 2.54 -10.41 -2.56
CA GLY A 63 1.93 -9.10 -2.69
C GLY A 63 0.82 -9.09 -3.74
N VAL A 64 -0.33 -8.49 -3.48
CA VAL A 64 -1.41 -8.29 -4.47
C VAL A 64 -1.47 -6.81 -4.82
N ILE A 65 -1.17 -6.48 -6.07
CA ILE A 65 -1.13 -5.11 -6.58
C ILE A 65 -2.12 -4.90 -7.72
N GLY A 66 -2.47 -3.64 -7.99
CA GLY A 66 -3.35 -3.25 -9.09
C GLY A 66 -4.20 -2.03 -8.75
N ASP A 67 -4.83 -1.47 -9.77
CA ASP A 67 -5.68 -0.27 -9.66
C ASP A 67 -6.87 -0.46 -8.68
N ASN A 68 -7.46 0.66 -8.27
CA ASN A 68 -8.75 0.64 -7.62
C ASN A 68 -9.81 0.02 -8.54
N GLY A 69 -10.59 -0.92 -8.02
CA GLY A 69 -11.55 -1.70 -8.82
C GLY A 69 -10.95 -2.84 -9.64
N ALA A 70 -9.64 -3.12 -9.54
CA ALA A 70 -9.01 -4.26 -10.25
C ALA A 70 -9.46 -5.65 -9.76
N GLY A 71 -10.18 -5.72 -8.63
CA GLY A 71 -10.72 -6.97 -8.08
C GLY A 71 -10.01 -7.48 -6.81
N LYS A 72 -9.01 -6.75 -6.27
CA LYS A 72 -8.21 -7.13 -5.09
C LYS A 72 -9.06 -7.57 -3.90
N SER A 73 -9.95 -6.72 -3.40
CA SER A 73 -10.81 -7.07 -2.26
C SER A 73 -11.76 -8.24 -2.55
N SER A 74 -12.20 -8.41 -3.81
CA SER A 74 -12.99 -9.59 -4.19
C SER A 74 -12.15 -10.87 -4.17
N LEU A 75 -10.89 -10.80 -4.61
CA LEU A 75 -9.95 -11.91 -4.51
C LEU A 75 -9.70 -12.28 -3.04
N LEU A 76 -9.38 -11.29 -2.20
CA LEU A 76 -9.13 -11.49 -0.77
C LEU A 76 -10.34 -12.14 -0.07
N LYS A 77 -11.57 -11.68 -0.34
CA LYS A 77 -12.81 -12.28 0.20
C LYS A 77 -13.04 -13.72 -0.29
N LEU A 78 -12.72 -14.01 -1.55
CA LEU A 78 -12.78 -15.38 -2.06
C LEU A 78 -11.76 -16.26 -1.33
N LEU A 79 -10.50 -15.82 -1.20
CA LEU A 79 -9.45 -16.59 -0.54
C LEU A 79 -9.75 -16.81 0.95
N ALA A 80 -10.27 -15.80 1.63
CA ALA A 80 -10.74 -15.89 3.02
C ALA A 80 -11.95 -16.82 3.21
N GLY A 81 -12.67 -17.16 2.13
CA GLY A 81 -13.87 -18.01 2.19
C GLY A 81 -15.14 -17.28 2.61
N THR A 82 -15.09 -15.96 2.82
CA THR A 82 -16.28 -15.13 3.10
C THR A 82 -17.13 -14.91 1.84
N MET A 83 -16.60 -15.25 0.67
CA MET A 83 -17.31 -15.21 -0.60
C MET A 83 -17.06 -16.50 -1.41
N GLN A 84 -18.10 -16.98 -2.09
CA GLN A 84 -18.01 -18.10 -3.01
C GLN A 84 -17.69 -17.63 -4.45
N PRO A 85 -16.86 -18.37 -5.21
CA PRO A 85 -16.62 -18.08 -6.62
C PRO A 85 -17.88 -18.33 -7.45
N SER A 86 -18.01 -17.60 -8.56
CA SER A 86 -19.07 -17.90 -9.54
C SER A 86 -18.68 -19.06 -10.46
N GLN A 87 -17.38 -19.20 -10.72
CA GLN A 87 -16.76 -20.29 -11.49
C GLN A 87 -15.36 -20.57 -10.94
N GLY A 88 -14.83 -21.77 -11.23
CA GLY A 88 -13.51 -22.20 -10.77
C GLY A 88 -13.51 -22.75 -9.34
N THR A 89 -12.33 -23.08 -8.83
CA THR A 89 -12.15 -23.75 -7.53
C THR A 89 -11.02 -23.13 -6.72
N ILE A 90 -11.19 -23.10 -5.39
CA ILE A 90 -10.16 -22.67 -4.44
C ILE A 90 -9.95 -23.79 -3.42
N GLU A 91 -8.76 -24.39 -3.43
CA GLU A 91 -8.31 -25.37 -2.44
C GLU A 91 -7.49 -24.63 -1.35
N ARG A 92 -7.70 -25.00 -0.08
CA ARG A 92 -7.04 -24.39 1.08
C ARG A 92 -6.54 -25.48 2.01
N VAL A 93 -5.32 -25.34 2.50
CA VAL A 93 -4.72 -26.27 3.46
C VAL A 93 -4.33 -25.50 4.71
N GLY A 94 -4.87 -25.93 5.85
CA GLY A 94 -4.62 -25.29 7.15
C GLY A 94 -5.61 -24.19 7.50
N ARG A 95 -5.30 -23.45 8.57
CA ARG A 95 -6.12 -22.34 9.08
C ARG A 95 -5.82 -21.07 8.30
N VAL A 96 -6.84 -20.54 7.62
CA VAL A 96 -6.78 -19.24 6.95
C VAL A 96 -7.39 -18.18 7.87
N THR A 97 -6.61 -17.16 8.19
CA THR A 97 -7.05 -15.99 8.94
C THR A 97 -6.96 -14.77 8.04
N ALA A 98 -8.00 -13.93 8.01
CA ALA A 98 -8.05 -12.78 7.12
C ALA A 98 -8.41 -11.49 7.88
N ILE A 99 -7.53 -10.49 7.77
CA ILE A 99 -7.66 -9.15 8.34
C ILE A 99 -8.27 -8.23 7.27
N LEU A 100 -9.53 -8.49 6.89
CA LEU A 100 -10.24 -7.72 5.84
C LEU A 100 -11.30 -6.78 6.42
N GLU A 101 -11.97 -7.23 7.48
CA GLU A 101 -13.10 -6.55 8.09
C GLU A 101 -12.97 -6.68 9.61
N LEU A 102 -11.89 -6.11 10.17
CA LEU A 102 -11.61 -6.17 11.62
C LEU A 102 -12.80 -5.64 12.42
N GLY A 103 -13.28 -6.46 13.36
CA GLY A 103 -14.43 -6.16 14.20
C GLY A 103 -15.77 -6.60 13.60
N ALA A 104 -15.80 -7.08 12.35
CA ALA A 104 -16.96 -7.76 11.81
C ALA A 104 -17.19 -9.06 12.60
N GLY A 105 -18.31 -9.13 13.31
CA GLY A 105 -18.63 -10.22 14.23
C GLY A 105 -18.62 -9.83 15.71
N PHE A 106 -18.23 -8.60 16.06
CA PHE A 106 -18.48 -8.11 17.41
C PHE A 106 -19.95 -7.73 17.61
N HIS A 107 -20.50 -8.15 18.74
CA HIS A 107 -21.82 -7.76 19.17
C HIS A 107 -21.74 -6.41 19.92
N PRO A 108 -22.49 -5.37 19.48
CA PRO A 108 -22.34 -4.01 20.00
C PRO A 108 -22.71 -3.87 21.49
N ASP A 109 -23.65 -4.68 21.97
CA ASP A 109 -24.07 -4.66 23.38
C ASP A 109 -23.20 -5.51 24.31
N PHE A 110 -22.30 -6.33 23.77
CA PHE A 110 -21.41 -7.17 24.56
C PHE A 110 -20.19 -6.36 24.99
N SER A 111 -19.63 -6.69 26.16
CA SER A 111 -18.35 -6.11 26.58
C SER A 111 -17.23 -6.50 25.62
N GLY A 112 -16.08 -5.83 25.69
CA GLY A 112 -14.88 -6.25 24.94
C GLY A 112 -14.50 -7.68 25.29
N ARG A 113 -14.55 -8.03 26.58
CA ARG A 113 -14.28 -9.39 27.06
C ARG A 113 -15.26 -10.41 26.49
N ASP A 114 -16.57 -10.15 26.57
CA ASP A 114 -17.58 -11.05 25.98
C ASP A 114 -17.38 -11.21 24.47
N ASN A 115 -16.95 -10.15 23.79
CA ASN A 115 -16.61 -10.20 22.37
C ASN A 115 -15.35 -11.01 22.04
N LEU A 116 -14.39 -11.12 22.97
CA LEU A 116 -13.26 -12.05 22.79
C LEU A 116 -13.75 -13.49 22.74
N TYR A 117 -14.62 -13.89 23.68
CA TYR A 117 -15.17 -15.25 23.71
C TYR A 117 -16.12 -15.50 22.52
N PHE A 118 -17.01 -14.55 22.23
CA PHE A 118 -17.94 -14.65 21.11
C PHE A 118 -17.21 -14.70 19.77
N GLY A 119 -16.39 -13.69 19.47
CA GLY A 119 -15.62 -13.60 18.23
C GLY A 119 -14.61 -14.75 18.07
N GLY A 120 -13.94 -15.13 19.17
CA GLY A 120 -13.02 -16.27 19.21
C GLY A 120 -13.69 -17.57 18.78
N SER A 121 -14.91 -17.82 19.27
CA SER A 121 -15.68 -19.01 18.88
C SER A 121 -16.01 -19.05 17.40
N LEU A 122 -16.26 -17.89 16.76
CA LEU A 122 -16.53 -17.79 15.32
C LEU A 122 -15.31 -18.13 14.46
N ILE A 123 -14.10 -17.88 14.98
CA ILE A 123 -12.83 -18.23 14.31
C ILE A 123 -12.23 -19.55 14.81
N GLY A 124 -13.01 -20.35 15.55
CA GLY A 124 -12.63 -21.70 15.97
C GLY A 124 -11.73 -21.77 17.20
N ILE A 125 -11.64 -20.71 18.01
CA ILE A 125 -10.95 -20.72 19.30
C ILE A 125 -11.92 -21.25 20.36
N SER A 126 -11.55 -22.35 21.01
CA SER A 126 -12.33 -22.93 22.10
C SER A 126 -12.31 -22.02 23.34
N ARG A 127 -13.28 -22.18 24.23
CA ARG A 127 -13.34 -21.40 25.48
C ARG A 127 -12.09 -21.58 26.34
N GLU A 128 -11.61 -22.82 26.48
CA GLU A 128 -10.39 -23.14 27.25
C GLU A 128 -9.14 -22.52 26.62
N GLU A 129 -9.06 -22.49 25.29
CA GLU A 129 -7.96 -21.83 24.58
C GLU A 129 -8.04 -20.31 24.74
N MET A 130 -9.25 -19.74 24.69
CA MET A 130 -9.44 -18.31 24.91
C MET A 130 -9.03 -17.89 26.32
N GLU A 131 -9.36 -18.67 27.36
CA GLU A 131 -8.94 -18.40 28.74
C GLU A 131 -7.39 -18.37 28.88
N ARG A 132 -6.67 -19.15 28.06
CA ARG A 132 -5.19 -19.12 28.01
C ARG A 132 -4.63 -17.91 27.27
N LEU A 133 -5.27 -17.49 26.18
CA LEU A 133 -4.83 -16.39 25.31
C LEU A 133 -5.24 -15.01 25.83
N GLU A 134 -6.33 -14.94 26.60
CA GLU A 134 -6.94 -13.70 27.06
C GLU A 134 -5.94 -12.73 27.73
N PRO A 135 -5.02 -13.15 28.63
CA PRO A 135 -4.03 -12.24 29.19
C PRO A 135 -3.15 -11.54 28.13
N GLU A 136 -2.65 -12.30 27.14
CA GLU A 136 -1.83 -11.75 26.05
C GLU A 136 -2.63 -10.80 25.17
N ILE A 137 -3.89 -11.14 24.87
CA ILE A 137 -4.79 -10.30 24.08
C ILE A 137 -5.04 -8.96 24.78
N ILE A 138 -5.29 -9.00 26.10
CA ILE A 138 -5.54 -7.81 26.93
C ILE A 138 -4.30 -6.91 26.96
N GLU A 139 -3.11 -7.49 27.15
CA GLU A 139 -1.84 -6.77 27.10
C GLU A 139 -1.59 -6.17 25.71
N PHE A 140 -1.86 -6.91 24.64
CA PHE A 140 -1.64 -6.44 23.27
C PHE A 140 -2.58 -5.28 22.90
N CYS A 141 -3.88 -5.37 23.22
CA CYS A 141 -4.84 -4.34 22.84
C CYS A 141 -4.80 -3.07 23.70
N GLU A 142 -4.23 -3.13 24.91
CA GLU A 142 -4.08 -2.02 25.89
C GLU A 142 -5.37 -1.20 26.13
N LEU A 143 -6.52 -1.88 26.17
CA LEU A 143 -7.80 -1.20 26.38
C LEU A 143 -8.13 -0.93 27.87
N GLY A 144 -7.38 -1.55 28.81
CA GLY A 144 -7.58 -1.37 30.25
C GLY A 144 -9.03 -1.62 30.66
N GLU A 145 -9.58 -0.72 31.48
CA GLU A 145 -10.96 -0.81 31.99
C GLU A 145 -12.04 -0.82 30.90
N ALA A 146 -11.72 -0.37 29.69
CA ALA A 146 -12.68 -0.42 28.60
C ALA A 146 -13.03 -1.85 28.18
N LEU A 147 -12.24 -2.87 28.50
CA LEU A 147 -12.58 -4.26 28.18
C LEU A 147 -13.92 -4.71 28.76
N ASP A 148 -14.33 -4.15 29.91
CA ASP A 148 -15.53 -4.59 30.61
C ASP A 148 -16.77 -3.72 30.26
N ARG A 149 -16.63 -2.70 29.39
CA ARG A 149 -17.77 -1.90 28.88
C ARG A 149 -18.21 -2.37 27.49
N PRO A 150 -19.49 -2.14 27.10
CA PRO A 150 -20.00 -2.53 25.79
C PRO A 150 -19.21 -1.94 24.61
N VAL A 151 -18.97 -2.76 23.56
CA VAL A 151 -18.18 -2.34 22.38
C VAL A 151 -18.82 -1.16 21.63
N LYS A 152 -20.14 -0.97 21.71
CA LYS A 152 -20.79 0.22 21.14
C LYS A 152 -20.30 1.56 21.72
N THR A 153 -19.64 1.56 22.89
CA THR A 153 -19.06 2.76 23.48
C THR A 153 -17.58 2.95 23.12
N TYR A 154 -17.01 2.08 22.28
CA TYR A 154 -15.62 2.14 21.86
C TYR A 154 -15.46 3.17 20.74
N SER A 155 -14.28 3.80 20.67
CA SER A 155 -13.87 4.48 19.45
C SER A 155 -13.59 3.44 18.35
N SER A 156 -13.57 3.86 17.09
CA SER A 156 -13.19 3.00 15.96
C SER A 156 -11.81 2.36 16.17
N GLY A 157 -10.83 3.13 16.67
CA GLY A 157 -9.49 2.64 16.98
C GLY A 157 -9.50 1.53 18.05
N MET A 158 -10.25 1.71 19.14
CA MET A 158 -10.35 0.68 20.18
C MET A 158 -10.94 -0.64 19.67
N THR A 159 -11.99 -0.56 18.86
CA THR A 159 -12.62 -1.74 18.24
C THR A 159 -11.62 -2.49 17.37
N VAL A 160 -10.84 -1.77 16.56
CA VAL A 160 -9.82 -2.34 15.69
C VAL A 160 -8.69 -2.97 16.51
N ARG A 161 -8.26 -2.33 17.60
CA ARG A 161 -7.24 -2.86 18.50
C ARG A 161 -7.63 -4.21 19.10
N LEU A 162 -8.85 -4.30 19.63
CA LEU A 162 -9.38 -5.55 20.17
C LEU A 162 -9.52 -6.63 19.09
N ALA A 163 -10.05 -6.26 17.93
CA ALA A 163 -10.23 -7.18 16.82
C ALA A 163 -8.89 -7.73 16.32
N PHE A 164 -7.88 -6.88 16.14
CA PHE A 164 -6.56 -7.31 15.69
C PHE A 164 -5.91 -8.23 16.73
N ALA A 165 -5.97 -7.86 18.02
CA ALA A 165 -5.44 -8.67 19.11
C ALA A 165 -6.07 -10.07 19.14
N LEU A 166 -7.39 -10.16 19.00
CA LEU A 166 -8.10 -11.43 18.93
C LEU A 166 -7.70 -12.26 17.70
N VAL A 167 -7.74 -11.66 16.51
CA VAL A 167 -7.51 -12.36 15.24
C VAL A 167 -6.06 -12.83 15.11
N THR A 168 -5.12 -12.14 15.76
CA THR A 168 -3.69 -12.47 15.79
C THR A 168 -3.24 -13.15 17.09
N ALA A 169 -4.17 -13.57 17.95
CA ALA A 169 -3.86 -14.32 19.17
C ALA A 169 -3.32 -15.72 18.87
N VAL A 170 -3.68 -16.28 17.71
CA VAL A 170 -3.17 -17.58 17.26
C VAL A 170 -2.54 -17.44 15.90
N GLN A 171 -1.31 -17.94 15.76
CA GLN A 171 -0.62 -17.97 14.47
C GLN A 171 -1.40 -18.82 13.46
N PRO A 172 -1.76 -18.27 12.28
CA PRO A 172 -2.41 -19.03 11.22
C PRO A 172 -1.41 -19.74 10.30
N ASP A 173 -1.90 -20.70 9.49
CA ASP A 173 -1.13 -21.27 8.38
C ASP A 173 -1.01 -20.28 7.23
N VAL A 174 -2.10 -19.54 6.98
CA VAL A 174 -2.22 -18.49 5.96
C VAL A 174 -2.82 -17.24 6.57
N LEU A 175 -2.10 -16.13 6.48
CA LEU A 175 -2.57 -14.81 6.89
C LEU A 175 -2.85 -13.95 5.65
N ILE A 176 -4.08 -13.48 5.52
CA ILE A 176 -4.49 -12.53 4.49
C ILE A 176 -4.61 -11.15 5.13
N ILE A 177 -3.96 -10.16 4.53
CA ILE A 177 -3.90 -8.81 5.06
C ILE A 177 -4.38 -7.86 3.96
N ASP A 178 -5.43 -7.09 4.25
CA ASP A 178 -5.80 -5.94 3.43
C ASP A 178 -5.07 -4.68 3.93
N GLU A 179 -5.06 -3.62 3.11
CA GLU A 179 -4.44 -2.31 3.34
C GLU A 179 -4.80 -1.65 4.70
N ALA A 180 -5.78 -2.21 5.41
CA ALA A 180 -6.22 -1.87 6.76
C ALA A 180 -5.18 -2.04 7.89
N LEU A 181 -3.91 -2.37 7.60
CA LEU A 181 -2.85 -2.21 8.61
C LEU A 181 -2.67 -0.76 9.06
N ALA A 182 -3.15 0.22 8.27
CA ALA A 182 -3.13 1.64 8.61
C ALA A 182 -4.22 2.06 9.63
N VAL A 183 -4.89 1.13 10.32
CA VAL A 183 -5.98 1.46 11.24
C VAL A 183 -5.52 1.38 12.70
N GLY A 184 -5.66 2.49 13.42
CA GLY A 184 -5.16 2.67 14.78
C GLY A 184 -4.26 3.90 14.88
N ASP A 185 -3.67 4.13 16.05
CA ASP A 185 -2.59 5.11 16.19
C ASP A 185 -1.24 4.50 15.73
N GLN A 186 -0.25 5.36 15.46
CA GLN A 186 1.08 4.94 15.01
C GLN A 186 1.77 3.95 15.96
N HIS A 187 1.49 4.01 17.27
CA HIS A 187 2.10 3.09 18.23
C HIS A 187 1.51 1.69 18.07
N PHE A 188 0.19 1.58 17.95
CA PHE A 188 -0.47 0.30 17.71
C PHE A 188 -0.18 -0.28 16.33
N GLN A 189 -0.07 0.57 15.30
CA GLN A 189 0.35 0.12 13.96
C GLN A 189 1.70 -0.60 14.00
N LYS A 190 2.69 -0.05 14.70
CA LYS A 190 3.99 -0.71 14.92
C LYS A 190 3.83 -2.09 15.55
N LYS A 191 3.05 -2.21 16.64
CA LYS A 191 2.76 -3.51 17.28
C LYS A 191 2.12 -4.50 16.30
N CYS A 192 1.22 -4.04 15.42
CA CYS A 192 0.61 -4.86 14.39
C CYS A 192 1.65 -5.38 13.39
N VAL A 193 2.54 -4.53 12.90
CA VAL A 193 3.56 -4.96 11.93
C VAL A 193 4.59 -5.88 12.60
N GLU A 194 5.02 -5.61 13.82
CA GLU A 194 5.88 -6.52 14.61
C GLU A 194 5.25 -7.92 14.75
N ARG A 195 3.94 -7.98 15.06
CA ARG A 195 3.19 -9.25 15.13
C ARG A 195 3.18 -10.00 13.80
N ILE A 196 2.98 -9.29 12.69
CA ILE A 196 2.95 -9.87 11.34
C ILE A 196 4.34 -10.36 10.91
N THR A 197 5.39 -9.58 11.18
CA THR A 197 6.78 -9.97 10.94
C THR A 197 7.18 -11.17 11.77
N ALA A 198 6.73 -11.26 13.03
CA ALA A 198 6.93 -12.44 13.86
C ALA A 198 6.29 -13.70 13.24
N PHE A 199 5.07 -13.58 12.69
CA PHE A 199 4.43 -14.67 11.96
C PHE A 199 5.19 -15.06 10.69
N ARG A 200 5.67 -14.09 9.90
CA ARG A 200 6.50 -14.36 8.72
C ARG A 200 7.75 -15.15 9.11
N ASN A 201 8.46 -14.69 10.14
CA ASN A 201 9.71 -15.30 10.61
C ASN A 201 9.50 -16.71 11.19
N SER A 202 8.30 -17.02 11.69
CA SER A 202 7.93 -18.37 12.13
C SER A 202 7.35 -19.25 11.00
N GLY A 203 7.45 -18.83 9.74
CA GLY A 203 7.06 -19.60 8.56
C GLY A 203 5.57 -19.52 8.22
N CYS A 204 4.84 -18.53 8.73
CA CYS A 204 3.48 -18.24 8.29
C CYS A 204 3.48 -17.82 6.81
N THR A 205 2.48 -18.31 6.08
CA THR A 205 2.29 -17.91 4.67
C THR A 205 1.45 -16.64 4.63
N ILE A 206 1.86 -15.63 3.86
CA ILE A 206 1.21 -14.31 3.87
C ILE A 206 0.73 -13.93 2.48
N LEU A 207 -0.51 -13.44 2.40
CA LEU A 207 -1.03 -12.72 1.25
C LEU A 207 -1.26 -11.27 1.66
N PHE A 208 -0.51 -10.36 1.08
CA PHE A 208 -0.47 -8.97 1.50
C PHE A 208 -0.97 -8.06 0.37
N CYS A 209 -2.04 -7.30 0.61
CA CYS A 209 -2.55 -6.31 -0.33
C CYS A 209 -2.18 -4.90 0.17
N SER A 210 -1.39 -4.18 -0.62
CA SER A 210 -0.92 -2.82 -0.28
C SER A 210 -0.81 -1.98 -1.54
N HIS A 211 -1.12 -0.70 -1.39
CA HIS A 211 -0.88 0.32 -2.41
C HIS A 211 0.52 0.92 -2.34
N SER A 212 1.26 0.72 -1.23
CA SER A 212 2.66 1.15 -1.10
C SER A 212 3.59 0.15 -1.79
N PRO A 213 4.32 0.55 -2.85
CA PRO A 213 5.32 -0.29 -3.49
C PRO A 213 6.43 -0.68 -2.52
N TYR A 214 6.78 0.19 -1.58
CA TYR A 214 7.80 -0.09 -0.56
C TYR A 214 7.45 -1.33 0.27
N HIS A 215 6.22 -1.39 0.81
CA HIS A 215 5.79 -2.57 1.58
C HIS A 215 5.77 -3.84 0.75
N ILE A 216 5.39 -3.76 -0.54
CA ILE A 216 5.39 -4.93 -1.42
C ILE A 216 6.82 -5.41 -1.64
N ARG A 217 7.77 -4.52 -1.97
CA ARG A 217 9.20 -4.85 -2.14
C ARG A 217 9.80 -5.48 -0.90
N HIS A 218 9.50 -4.91 0.27
CA HIS A 218 10.14 -5.31 1.52
C HIS A 218 9.55 -6.59 2.13
N LEU A 219 8.22 -6.79 2.04
CA LEU A 219 7.54 -7.89 2.71
C LEU A 219 7.33 -9.13 1.81
N CYS A 220 7.25 -8.95 0.49
CA CYS A 220 6.77 -9.99 -0.43
C CYS A 220 7.89 -10.57 -1.30
N ASP A 221 7.95 -11.90 -1.38
CA ASP A 221 8.88 -12.62 -2.24
C ASP A 221 8.45 -12.55 -3.71
N ARG A 222 7.13 -12.49 -3.93
CA ARG A 222 6.48 -12.43 -5.24
C ARG A 222 5.32 -11.47 -5.23
N ALA A 223 4.90 -11.03 -6.41
CA ALA A 223 3.72 -10.19 -6.56
C ALA A 223 2.76 -10.72 -7.64
N LEU A 224 1.48 -10.51 -7.40
CA LEU A 224 0.36 -10.76 -8.29
C LEU A 224 -0.25 -9.41 -8.70
N TRP A 225 -0.09 -9.06 -9.98
CA TRP A 225 -0.71 -7.87 -10.53
C TRP A 225 -2.08 -8.21 -11.14
N LEU A 226 -3.12 -7.65 -10.55
CA LEU A 226 -4.48 -7.68 -11.08
C LEU A 226 -4.78 -6.45 -11.93
N LYS A 227 -5.36 -6.68 -13.10
CA LYS A 227 -5.86 -5.64 -14.01
C LYS A 227 -7.25 -6.01 -14.49
N ALA A 228 -8.23 -5.16 -14.19
CA ALA A 228 -9.63 -5.35 -14.60
C ALA A 228 -10.16 -6.78 -14.33
N GLY A 229 -9.83 -7.33 -13.16
CA GLY A 229 -10.27 -8.65 -12.72
C GLY A 229 -9.46 -9.85 -13.24
N GLN A 230 -8.39 -9.63 -14.00
CA GLN A 230 -7.54 -10.68 -14.56
C GLN A 230 -6.11 -10.54 -14.04
N VAL A 231 -5.37 -11.66 -14.04
CA VAL A 231 -3.94 -11.65 -13.74
C VAL A 231 -3.19 -11.09 -14.94
N ALA A 232 -2.61 -9.90 -14.79
CA ALA A 232 -1.76 -9.31 -15.81
C ALA A 232 -0.34 -9.90 -15.74
N GLN A 233 0.18 -10.09 -14.53
CA GLN A 233 1.48 -10.71 -14.29
C GLN A 233 1.53 -11.36 -12.90
N PHE A 234 2.29 -12.43 -12.76
CA PHE A 234 2.57 -13.10 -11.49
C PHE A 234 4.00 -13.65 -11.51
N GLY A 235 4.83 -13.25 -10.54
CA GLY A 235 6.27 -13.53 -10.59
C GLY A 235 7.03 -12.89 -9.46
N GLY A 236 8.35 -12.73 -9.61
CA GLY A 236 9.19 -12.03 -8.64
C GLY A 236 8.72 -10.58 -8.44
N THR A 237 8.80 -10.10 -7.20
CA THR A 237 8.24 -8.79 -6.81
C THR A 237 8.75 -7.64 -7.69
N GLU A 238 10.06 -7.53 -7.90
CA GLU A 238 10.64 -6.43 -8.69
C GLU A 238 10.20 -6.45 -10.16
N GLU A 239 10.14 -7.64 -10.77
CA GLU A 239 9.73 -7.78 -12.18
C GLU A 239 8.27 -7.34 -12.39
N VAL A 240 7.41 -7.66 -11.42
CA VAL A 240 5.98 -7.35 -11.48
C VAL A 240 5.72 -5.88 -11.17
N LEU A 241 6.43 -5.30 -10.19
CA LEU A 241 6.35 -3.88 -9.88
C LEU A 241 6.85 -3.02 -11.04
N ALA A 242 7.98 -3.37 -11.65
CA ALA A 242 8.49 -2.64 -12.81
C ALA A 242 7.49 -2.64 -13.98
N ALA A 243 6.83 -3.77 -14.25
CA ALA A 243 5.79 -3.86 -15.28
C ALA A 243 4.53 -3.04 -14.92
N TYR A 244 4.12 -3.06 -13.65
CA TYR A 244 3.00 -2.27 -13.16
C TYR A 244 3.29 -0.76 -13.27
N ASP A 245 4.48 -0.32 -12.89
CA ASP A 245 4.89 1.09 -12.96
C ASP A 245 4.88 1.61 -14.41
N VAL A 246 5.39 0.82 -15.36
CA VAL A 246 5.35 1.16 -16.79
C VAL A 246 3.91 1.33 -17.28
N TYR A 247 3.01 0.45 -16.85
CA TYR A 247 1.59 0.54 -17.19
C TYR A 247 0.93 1.80 -16.62
N THR A 248 1.16 2.10 -15.33
CA THR A 248 0.58 3.27 -14.67
C THR A 248 0.99 4.56 -15.39
N ARG A 249 2.26 4.68 -15.81
CA ARG A 249 2.73 5.83 -16.58
C ARG A 249 2.12 5.96 -17.97
N GLN A 250 2.01 4.85 -18.70
CA GLN A 250 1.38 4.89 -20.02
C GLN A 250 -0.07 5.37 -19.91
N ARG A 251 -0.74 5.03 -18.82
CA ARG A 251 -2.10 5.48 -18.53
C ARG A 251 -2.15 6.96 -18.17
N GLU A 252 -1.30 7.43 -17.26
CA GLU A 252 -1.21 8.85 -16.90
C GLU A 252 -0.86 9.74 -18.10
N ALA A 253 0.09 9.31 -18.94
CA ALA A 253 0.43 10.01 -20.18
C ALA A 253 -0.73 10.01 -21.19
N GLY A 254 -1.51 8.93 -21.25
CA GLY A 254 -2.72 8.84 -22.07
C GLY A 254 -3.84 9.75 -21.56
N ASP A 255 -4.11 9.75 -20.26
CA ASP A 255 -5.10 10.58 -19.60
C ASP A 255 -4.77 12.09 -19.78
N LEU A 256 -3.49 12.45 -19.70
CA LEU A 256 -3.00 13.82 -19.98
C LEU A 256 -3.14 14.21 -21.47
N ALA A 257 -2.89 13.27 -22.39
CA ALA A 257 -3.04 13.51 -23.83
C ALA A 257 -4.52 13.62 -24.25
N GLU A 258 -5.40 12.88 -23.61
CA GLU A 258 -6.86 12.91 -23.84
C GLU A 258 -7.48 14.18 -23.26
N ALA A 259 -7.04 14.63 -22.08
CA ALA A 259 -7.42 15.92 -21.49
C ALA A 259 -6.91 17.14 -22.29
N ALA A 260 -5.84 16.98 -23.07
CA ALA A 260 -5.26 18.02 -23.93
C ALA A 260 -5.86 18.09 -25.34
N GLN A 261 -6.86 17.25 -25.67
CA GLN A 261 -7.53 17.36 -26.96
C GLN A 261 -8.40 18.64 -27.02
N PRO A 262 -8.24 19.49 -28.05
CA PRO A 262 -9.06 20.67 -28.18
C PRO A 262 -10.51 20.25 -28.41
N ILE A 263 -11.40 20.78 -27.56
CA ILE A 263 -12.86 20.74 -27.76
C ILE A 263 -13.12 21.24 -29.18
N ALA A 264 -13.62 20.36 -30.04
CA ALA A 264 -13.98 20.73 -31.41
C ALA A 264 -14.99 21.88 -31.38
N PRO A 265 -14.85 22.92 -32.21
CA PRO A 265 -15.80 24.03 -32.22
C PRO A 265 -17.17 23.49 -32.60
N ALA A 266 -18.14 23.71 -31.71
CA ALA A 266 -19.54 23.44 -31.99
C ALA A 266 -19.93 24.19 -33.27
N LEU A 267 -20.54 23.46 -34.21
CA LEU A 267 -21.10 24.03 -35.43
C LEU A 267 -22.11 25.13 -35.08
N PRO A 268 -22.22 26.22 -35.87
CA PRO A 268 -23.21 27.25 -35.62
C PRO A 268 -24.60 26.67 -35.86
N VAL A 269 -25.44 26.67 -34.83
CA VAL A 269 -26.87 26.42 -34.96
C VAL A 269 -27.51 27.77 -35.25
N ASP A 270 -28.19 27.84 -36.39
CA ASP A 270 -28.91 29.02 -36.86
C ASP A 270 -29.90 29.53 -35.81
N SER A 271 -29.90 30.84 -35.66
CA SER A 271 -30.84 31.61 -34.85
C SER A 271 -32.22 31.64 -35.48
N GLU A 272 -33.28 31.28 -34.75
CA GLU A 272 -34.61 31.85 -34.98
C GLU A 272 -35.52 31.85 -33.73
N SER A 273 -35.98 33.07 -33.40
CA SER A 273 -37.22 33.47 -32.72
C SER A 273 -37.46 33.20 -31.22
N ALA A 274 -37.32 34.31 -30.47
CA ALA A 274 -38.34 34.99 -29.65
C ALA A 274 -39.13 34.23 -28.55
N GLY A 275 -39.03 34.74 -27.32
CA GLY A 275 -39.98 34.45 -26.25
C GLY A 275 -39.53 34.99 -24.89
N SER A 276 -39.94 36.21 -24.58
CA SER A 276 -39.78 36.95 -23.32
C SER A 276 -40.14 36.18 -22.04
N CYS A 277 -39.45 36.45 -20.93
CA CYS A 277 -40.04 36.97 -19.67
C CYS A 277 -38.95 37.22 -18.61
N GLU A 278 -39.02 38.40 -18.00
CA GLU A 278 -38.15 38.89 -16.93
C GLU A 278 -38.44 38.20 -15.59
N ALA A 279 -37.39 37.96 -14.79
CA ALA A 279 -37.40 38.25 -13.35
C ALA A 279 -35.97 38.17 -12.77
N SER A 280 -35.51 39.34 -12.33
CA SER A 280 -34.31 39.65 -11.56
C SER A 280 -34.16 38.90 -10.23
N VAL A 281 -32.93 38.46 -9.87
CA VAL A 281 -32.35 38.68 -8.52
C VAL A 281 -30.82 38.72 -8.57
N SER A 282 -30.29 39.67 -7.80
CA SER A 282 -28.95 40.20 -7.54
C SER A 282 -27.72 39.30 -7.61
N ALA A 283 -26.67 39.90 -8.19
CA ALA A 283 -25.28 39.50 -8.15
C ALA A 283 -24.65 39.66 -6.75
N VAL A 284 -23.91 38.64 -6.32
CA VAL A 284 -22.76 38.78 -5.43
C VAL A 284 -21.59 38.16 -6.18
N ALA A 285 -20.64 39.00 -6.56
CA ALA A 285 -19.42 38.61 -7.23
C ALA A 285 -18.38 38.23 -6.18
N GLU A 286 -17.94 36.97 -6.19
CA GLU A 286 -16.63 36.58 -5.68
C GLU A 286 -15.80 35.99 -6.84
N PRO A 287 -14.50 36.33 -6.93
CA PRO A 287 -13.69 36.04 -8.11
C PRO A 287 -13.30 34.56 -8.20
N ALA A 288 -13.38 34.03 -9.41
CA ALA A 288 -12.87 32.71 -9.77
C ALA A 288 -11.35 32.61 -9.51
N PRO A 289 -10.86 31.48 -9.00
CA PRO A 289 -9.42 31.24 -8.86
C PRO A 289 -8.77 31.07 -10.24
N SER A 290 -7.70 31.80 -10.48
CA SER A 290 -6.83 31.64 -11.64
C SER A 290 -6.10 30.29 -11.58
N PRO A 291 -5.88 29.59 -12.71
CA PRO A 291 -5.16 28.32 -12.72
C PRO A 291 -3.67 28.60 -12.51
N GLY A 292 -3.18 28.32 -11.30
CA GLY A 292 -1.76 28.36 -10.98
C GLY A 292 -1.01 27.23 -11.67
N GLY A 293 -0.04 27.58 -12.51
CA GLY A 293 0.94 26.67 -13.09
C GLY A 293 1.89 26.07 -12.03
N PRO A 294 2.74 25.10 -12.43
CA PRO A 294 3.54 24.32 -11.50
C PRO A 294 4.56 25.22 -10.79
N VAL A 295 4.39 25.37 -9.48
CA VAL A 295 5.38 26.00 -8.61
C VAL A 295 6.45 24.96 -8.31
N VAL A 296 7.59 25.09 -8.98
CA VAL A 296 8.86 24.47 -8.56
C VAL A 296 9.55 25.46 -7.63
N PRO A 297 9.95 25.11 -6.40
CA PRO A 297 11.00 25.81 -5.70
C PRO A 297 12.35 25.11 -5.93
N ALA A 298 13.38 25.95 -5.98
CA ALA A 298 14.78 25.59 -6.05
C ALA A 298 15.27 24.86 -4.78
N ALA A 299 16.52 24.38 -4.87
CA ALA A 299 17.31 23.66 -3.87
C ALA A 299 17.04 24.00 -2.39
N SER A 300 17.02 22.94 -1.57
CA SER A 300 16.62 22.86 -0.16
C SER A 300 15.15 23.25 0.07
N VAL A 301 14.31 22.24 0.31
CA VAL A 301 12.92 22.46 0.76
C VAL A 301 12.86 22.05 2.22
N ALA A 302 13.03 23.02 3.12
CA ALA A 302 12.66 22.87 4.52
C ALA A 302 11.16 23.16 4.65
N ALA A 303 10.38 22.18 5.11
CA ALA A 303 8.97 22.41 5.42
C ALA A 303 8.85 23.34 6.64
N ALA A 304 8.07 24.42 6.51
CA ALA A 304 7.82 25.38 7.57
C ALA A 304 6.92 24.79 8.68
N ASP A 305 7.30 25.05 9.94
CA ASP A 305 6.57 24.69 11.15
C ASP A 305 5.13 25.24 11.13
N GLY A 306 4.15 24.34 11.08
CA GLY A 306 2.75 24.58 11.42
C GLY A 306 2.39 23.78 12.67
N GLY A 307 2.07 24.48 13.76
CA GLY A 307 2.08 23.93 15.12
C GLY A 307 1.04 22.86 15.45
N GLY A 308 1.37 22.07 16.49
CA GLY A 308 0.38 21.46 17.38
C GLY A 308 0.15 19.95 17.26
N GLY A 309 1.19 19.13 17.09
CA GLY A 309 1.12 17.68 17.29
C GLY A 309 2.46 17.02 16.99
N GLY A 310 3.21 16.61 18.03
CA GLY A 310 4.56 16.05 17.93
C GLY A 310 4.62 14.68 17.26
N GLY A 311 4.39 14.62 15.94
CA GLY A 311 4.59 13.45 15.09
C GLY A 311 6.01 13.38 14.55
N ALA A 312 6.49 12.15 14.30
CA ALA A 312 7.72 11.93 13.54
C ALA A 312 7.51 12.36 12.08
N CYS A 313 8.50 13.05 11.49
CA CYS A 313 8.41 13.55 10.12
C CYS A 313 9.80 13.74 9.47
N ILE A 314 9.84 13.73 8.14
CA ILE A 314 11.01 14.11 7.35
C ILE A 314 11.11 15.64 7.34
N LEU A 315 12.30 16.16 7.63
CA LEU A 315 12.57 17.60 7.71
C LEU A 315 13.23 18.12 6.44
N SER A 316 14.22 17.39 5.93
CA SER A 316 14.89 17.72 4.67
C SER A 316 15.48 16.48 4.01
N VAL A 317 15.60 16.55 2.69
CA VAL A 317 16.34 15.59 1.87
C VAL A 317 17.19 16.41 0.90
N ASP A 318 18.50 16.36 1.10
CA ASP A 318 19.47 17.23 0.43
C ASP A 318 20.45 16.40 -0.38
N ILE A 319 20.58 16.68 -1.68
CA ILE A 319 21.57 16.06 -2.57
C ILE A 319 22.78 16.99 -2.69
N SER A 320 23.97 16.47 -2.39
CA SER A 320 25.21 17.24 -2.56
C SER A 320 25.53 17.44 -4.04
N ASN A 321 26.13 18.59 -4.37
CA ASN A 321 26.57 18.93 -5.72
C ASN A 321 25.45 18.96 -6.77
N LEU A 322 24.21 19.22 -6.36
CA LEU A 322 23.11 19.41 -7.29
C LEU A 322 23.12 20.85 -7.83
N ALA A 323 23.17 21.02 -9.15
CA ALA A 323 23.12 22.34 -9.78
C ALA A 323 21.77 23.03 -9.52
N GLU A 324 21.72 24.35 -9.66
CA GLU A 324 20.42 25.05 -9.60
C GLU A 324 19.54 24.63 -10.79
N PRO A 325 18.25 24.32 -10.55
CA PRO A 325 17.32 23.99 -11.63
C PRO A 325 17.13 25.21 -12.54
N GLN A 326 17.26 25.00 -13.85
CA GLN A 326 17.06 26.05 -14.86
C GLN A 326 15.81 25.75 -15.69
N ASN A 327 14.93 26.75 -15.83
CA ASN A 327 13.81 26.75 -16.79
C ASN A 327 12.98 25.46 -16.85
N GLY A 328 12.54 24.93 -15.70
CA GLY A 328 11.69 23.75 -15.63
C GLY A 328 12.39 22.42 -15.97
N GLN A 329 13.72 22.41 -16.13
CA GLN A 329 14.50 21.19 -16.26
C GLN A 329 14.98 20.68 -14.90
N PRO A 330 15.12 19.34 -14.72
CA PRO A 330 15.67 18.77 -13.49
C PRO A 330 17.07 19.30 -13.24
N ALA A 331 17.37 19.53 -11.97
CA ALA A 331 18.69 19.93 -11.51
C ALA A 331 19.74 18.86 -11.86
N VAL A 332 20.91 19.26 -12.37
CA VAL A 332 21.94 18.32 -12.82
C VAL A 332 22.89 17.98 -11.66
N LEU A 333 23.10 16.69 -11.39
CA LEU A 333 24.11 16.23 -10.43
C LEU A 333 25.51 16.51 -10.99
N GLN A 334 26.29 17.29 -10.26
CA GLN A 334 27.67 17.62 -10.58
C GLN A 334 28.62 16.62 -9.91
N GLY A 335 29.34 15.85 -10.70
CA GLY A 335 30.25 14.81 -10.21
C GLY A 335 29.71 13.39 -10.44
N GLN A 336 30.44 12.40 -9.95
CA GLN A 336 30.12 10.98 -10.13
C GLN A 336 29.47 10.36 -8.89
N ASP A 337 29.60 10.99 -7.73
CA ASP A 337 29.07 10.46 -6.47
C ASP A 337 27.69 11.07 -6.18
N LEU A 338 26.74 10.22 -5.79
CA LEU A 338 25.46 10.67 -5.25
C LEU A 338 25.51 10.61 -3.73
N VAL A 339 25.52 11.79 -3.08
CA VAL A 339 25.52 11.91 -1.62
C VAL A 339 24.20 12.56 -1.21
N VAL A 340 23.39 11.82 -0.46
CA VAL A 340 22.06 12.24 -0.01
C VAL A 340 22.06 12.34 1.51
N THR A 341 21.70 13.52 2.02
CA THR A 341 21.52 13.76 3.46
C THR A 341 20.04 13.84 3.76
N ILE A 342 19.54 12.97 4.61
CA ILE A 342 18.15 12.97 5.05
C ILE A 342 18.12 13.34 6.53
N LYS A 343 17.39 14.42 6.85
CA LYS A 343 17.12 14.84 8.22
C LYS A 343 15.68 14.58 8.56
N ALA A 344 15.44 14.06 9.75
CA ALA A 344 14.11 13.72 10.22
C ALA A 344 13.96 14.00 11.72
N ARG A 345 12.72 14.22 12.15
CA ARG A 345 12.32 14.24 13.55
C ARG A 345 11.74 12.88 13.90
N GLY A 346 12.30 12.22 14.92
CA GLY A 346 11.78 10.95 15.42
C GLY A 346 10.61 11.13 16.39
N ARG A 347 10.04 10.02 16.87
CA ARG A 347 8.96 10.04 17.87
C ARG A 347 9.54 9.86 19.27
N GLY A 348 9.56 10.93 20.06
CA GLY A 348 10.12 10.87 21.42
C GLY A 348 11.61 10.51 21.42
N ALA A 349 11.99 9.48 22.19
CA ALA A 349 13.37 8.99 22.28
C ALA A 349 13.69 7.84 21.31
N GLU A 350 12.73 7.46 20.47
CA GLU A 350 12.89 6.39 19.49
C GLU A 350 13.98 6.73 18.47
N ARG A 351 14.80 5.75 18.11
CA ARG A 351 15.72 5.85 16.98
C ARG A 351 14.97 5.40 15.71
N PRO A 352 14.60 6.32 14.81
CA PRO A 352 13.91 5.94 13.59
C PRO A 352 14.87 5.26 12.61
N HIS A 353 14.30 4.61 11.61
CA HIS A 353 15.03 4.22 10.40
C HIS A 353 14.70 5.13 9.24
N ILE A 354 15.67 5.34 8.36
CA ILE A 354 15.51 6.13 7.14
C ILE A 354 15.61 5.21 5.93
N GLY A 355 14.66 5.35 5.01
CA GLY A 355 14.61 4.72 3.70
C GLY A 355 14.91 5.69 2.59
N PHE A 356 15.52 5.17 1.55
CA PHE A 356 15.84 5.88 0.33
C PHE A 356 15.50 5.00 -0.87
N MET A 357 14.83 5.58 -1.85
CA MET A 357 14.57 4.91 -3.12
C MET A 357 14.93 5.85 -4.25
N ILE A 358 15.63 5.31 -5.25
CA ILE A 358 15.89 5.99 -6.51
C ILE A 358 15.24 5.20 -7.65
N GLU A 359 14.56 5.94 -8.52
CA GLU A 359 13.88 5.43 -9.70
C GLU A 359 14.32 6.27 -10.90
N GLN A 360 14.20 5.76 -12.12
CA GLN A 360 14.27 6.65 -13.29
C GLN A 360 13.07 7.62 -13.26
N SER A 361 13.13 8.79 -13.89
CA SER A 361 11.96 9.68 -13.99
C SER A 361 10.81 9.07 -14.80
N LYS A 362 11.12 8.05 -15.61
CA LYS A 362 10.14 7.16 -16.26
C LYS A 362 9.92 5.87 -15.45
N GLY A 363 10.19 5.96 -14.14
CA GLY A 363 10.24 5.03 -12.99
C GLY A 363 10.10 3.54 -13.19
N VAL A 364 11.09 3.02 -13.86
CA VAL A 364 11.65 1.76 -13.39
C VAL A 364 12.38 2.07 -12.08
N GLY A 365 11.99 1.39 -10.99
CA GLY A 365 12.74 1.44 -9.74
C GLY A 365 14.16 0.95 -9.96
N ILE A 366 15.16 1.71 -9.52
CA ILE A 366 16.57 1.35 -9.66
C ILE A 366 17.03 0.60 -8.41
N THR A 367 16.82 1.20 -7.24
CA THR A 367 17.09 0.55 -5.95
C THR A 367 16.28 1.21 -4.85
N SER A 368 15.96 0.42 -3.82
CA SER A 368 15.42 0.87 -2.54
C SER A 368 16.32 0.31 -1.44
N LEU A 369 16.64 1.14 -0.46
CA LEU A 369 17.51 0.79 0.67
C LEU A 369 16.92 1.40 1.94
N ALA A 370 17.12 0.74 3.07
CA ALA A 370 16.82 1.34 4.36
C ALA A 370 17.91 1.05 5.38
N THR A 371 18.12 2.00 6.30
CA THR A 371 19.16 1.88 7.33
C THR A 371 19.09 0.59 8.15
N HIS A 372 17.89 0.05 8.42
CA HIS A 372 17.73 -1.20 9.18
C HIS A 372 18.19 -2.44 8.39
N GLU A 373 18.10 -2.43 7.07
CA GLU A 373 18.51 -3.54 6.20
C GLU A 373 20.03 -3.62 6.10
N ASP A 374 20.68 -2.47 6.02
CA ASP A 374 22.14 -2.35 5.87
C ASP A 374 22.89 -2.35 7.21
N GLY A 375 22.19 -2.50 8.33
CA GLY A 375 22.78 -2.38 9.68
C GLY A 375 23.33 -0.99 10.00
N ALA A 376 22.87 0.03 9.27
CA ALA A 376 23.21 1.43 9.49
C ALA A 376 22.27 2.07 10.53
N HIS A 377 22.71 3.18 11.12
CA HIS A 377 21.94 3.88 12.14
C HIS A 377 21.95 5.39 11.90
N PRO A 378 20.79 6.05 11.84
CA PRO A 378 20.74 7.50 11.83
C PRO A 378 21.44 8.08 13.07
N VAL A 379 22.17 9.18 12.87
CA VAL A 379 22.93 9.86 13.91
C VAL A 379 22.07 10.96 14.52
N GLN A 380 21.89 10.92 15.84
CA GLN A 380 21.16 11.97 16.55
C GLN A 380 21.98 13.27 16.59
N GLN A 381 21.35 14.38 16.25
CA GLN A 381 21.90 15.72 16.26
C GLN A 381 21.65 16.41 17.62
N PRO A 382 22.41 17.48 17.95
CA PRO A 382 22.24 18.21 19.22
C PRO A 382 20.85 18.82 19.43
N ASP A 383 20.12 19.10 18.34
CA ASP A 383 18.76 19.64 18.36
C ASP A 383 17.68 18.55 18.51
N GLY A 384 18.08 17.30 18.70
CA GLY A 384 17.19 16.14 18.84
C GLY A 384 16.71 15.54 17.51
N THR A 385 17.11 16.09 16.37
CA THR A 385 16.81 15.52 15.05
C THR A 385 17.72 14.33 14.73
N TRP A 386 17.33 13.53 13.74
CA TRP A 386 18.10 12.39 13.25
C TRP A 386 18.59 12.68 11.85
N CYS A 387 19.85 12.31 11.56
CA CYS A 387 20.48 12.53 10.27
C CYS A 387 21.07 11.23 9.74
N SER A 388 20.81 10.91 8.48
CA SER A 388 21.50 9.84 7.75
C SER A 388 22.11 10.41 6.48
N VAL A 389 23.33 9.97 6.17
CA VAL A 389 24.04 10.33 4.93
C VAL A 389 24.28 9.06 4.15
N LEU A 390 23.63 8.95 2.99
CA LEU A 390 23.77 7.84 2.06
C LEU A 390 24.69 8.28 0.91
N THR A 391 25.71 7.49 0.64
CA THR A 391 26.69 7.77 -0.43
C THR A 391 26.73 6.61 -1.41
N PHE A 392 26.46 6.89 -2.68
CA PHE A 392 26.75 6.01 -3.81
C PHE A 392 28.01 6.52 -4.50
N PRO A 393 29.20 5.94 -4.21
CA PRO A 393 30.42 6.31 -4.90
C PRO A 393 30.42 5.79 -6.35
N ASP A 394 30.96 6.58 -7.29
CA ASP A 394 30.98 6.25 -8.73
C ASP A 394 29.61 5.71 -9.20
N LEU A 395 28.57 6.52 -9.02
CA LEU A 395 27.16 6.15 -9.20
C LEU A 395 26.99 5.35 -10.52
N PRO A 396 26.69 4.03 -10.45
CA PRO A 396 26.80 3.13 -11.59
C PRO A 396 25.59 3.22 -12.54
N LEU A 397 25.08 4.44 -12.76
CA LEU A 397 23.92 4.75 -13.58
C LEU A 397 24.31 5.40 -14.91
N HIS A 398 23.43 5.35 -15.89
CA HIS A 398 23.64 6.03 -17.17
C HIS A 398 23.13 7.46 -17.13
N SER A 399 23.51 8.24 -18.15
CA SER A 399 22.93 9.57 -18.35
C SER A 399 21.41 9.49 -18.48
N GLY A 400 20.70 10.26 -17.66
CA GLY A 400 19.24 10.21 -17.62
C GLY A 400 18.64 11.08 -16.53
N ASP A 401 17.32 11.10 -16.49
CA ASP A 401 16.54 11.75 -15.45
C ASP A 401 16.10 10.69 -14.43
N TYR A 402 16.25 11.02 -13.14
CA TYR A 402 15.98 10.17 -12.00
C TYR A 402 15.10 10.91 -10.99
N VAL A 403 14.38 10.14 -10.19
CA VAL A 403 13.53 10.64 -9.10
C VAL A 403 13.87 9.90 -7.81
N ILE A 404 13.84 10.63 -6.70
CA ILE A 404 14.12 10.12 -5.37
C ILE A 404 12.84 10.13 -4.52
N SER A 405 12.67 9.07 -3.75
CA SER A 405 11.73 9.00 -2.64
C SER A 405 12.49 8.80 -1.33
N ALA A 406 11.97 9.37 -0.25
CA ALA A 406 12.49 9.18 1.10
C ALA A 406 11.38 8.69 2.03
N PHE A 407 11.73 7.82 2.97
CA PHE A 407 10.80 7.23 3.92
C PHE A 407 11.38 7.35 5.33
N LEU A 408 10.53 7.66 6.30
CA LEU A 408 10.85 7.62 7.71
C LEU A 408 10.08 6.47 8.34
N PHE A 409 10.80 5.57 9.01
CA PHE A 409 10.22 4.44 9.71
C PHE A 409 10.40 4.55 11.22
N ASP A 410 9.64 3.73 11.93
CA ASP A 410 9.89 3.40 13.32
C ASP A 410 11.26 2.71 13.56
N GLU A 411 11.58 2.38 14.82
CA GLU A 411 12.83 1.70 15.21
C GLU A 411 12.93 0.25 14.74
N THR A 412 11.85 -0.31 14.19
CA THR A 412 11.86 -1.66 13.62
C THR A 412 12.04 -1.64 12.10
N GLY A 413 11.90 -0.47 11.47
CA GLY A 413 11.95 -0.31 10.02
C GLY A 413 10.65 -0.64 9.30
N LEU A 414 9.56 -0.88 10.05
CA LEU A 414 8.35 -1.51 9.53
C LEU A 414 7.20 -0.53 9.34
N ALA A 415 6.88 0.29 10.35
CA ALA A 415 5.85 1.31 10.21
C ALA A 415 6.42 2.56 9.56
N VAL A 416 5.87 2.98 8.42
CA VAL A 416 6.18 4.27 7.78
C VAL A 416 5.51 5.38 8.59
N TYR A 417 6.32 6.25 9.20
CA TYR A 417 5.87 7.45 9.91
C TYR A 417 5.62 8.63 8.97
N ASP A 418 6.45 8.77 7.94
CA ASP A 418 6.34 9.82 6.94
C ASP A 418 6.96 9.35 5.61
N GLU A 419 6.41 9.80 4.50
CA GLU A 419 6.91 9.47 3.16
C GLU A 419 6.90 10.69 2.24
N TRP A 420 8.04 10.90 1.58
CA TRP A 420 8.19 11.88 0.50
C TRP A 420 8.37 11.08 -0.79
N PHE A 421 7.25 10.69 -1.38
CA PHE A 421 7.21 9.84 -2.57
C PHE A 421 7.42 10.66 -3.85
N GLN A 422 8.38 10.22 -4.68
CA GLN A 422 8.76 10.86 -5.94
C GLN A 422 8.98 12.38 -5.84
N PHE A 423 9.55 12.82 -4.72
CA PHE A 423 9.53 14.24 -4.34
C PHE A 423 10.59 15.09 -5.06
N MET A 424 11.72 14.49 -5.47
CA MET A 424 12.84 15.22 -6.09
C MET A 424 13.33 14.58 -7.37
N HIS A 425 13.31 15.36 -8.44
CA HIS A 425 13.85 14.99 -9.75
C HIS A 425 15.24 15.58 -9.96
N PHE A 426 16.15 14.77 -10.46
CA PHE A 426 17.47 15.21 -10.87
C PHE A 426 17.92 14.57 -12.17
N ARG A 427 18.86 15.19 -12.87
CA ARG A 427 19.51 14.67 -14.05
C ARG A 427 20.93 14.23 -13.72
N PHE A 428 21.28 13.01 -14.08
CA PHE A 428 22.66 12.53 -14.03
C PHE A 428 23.23 12.49 -15.44
N ILE A 429 24.47 12.95 -15.62
CA ILE A 429 25.19 12.87 -16.89
C ILE A 429 26.42 12.02 -16.67
N PHE A 430 26.36 10.77 -17.10
CA PHE A 430 27.49 9.86 -16.99
C PHE A 430 28.62 10.34 -17.93
N PRO A 431 29.87 10.48 -17.44
CA PRO A 431 30.94 11.17 -18.16
C PRO A 431 31.52 10.40 -19.35
N LYS A 432 31.03 9.18 -19.65
CA LYS A 432 31.49 8.35 -20.77
C LYS A 432 30.31 7.83 -21.59
N PRO A 433 30.38 7.77 -22.92
CA PRO A 433 29.32 7.14 -23.72
C PRO A 433 29.31 5.62 -23.48
N LEU A 434 28.18 5.08 -22.98
CA LEU A 434 27.97 3.65 -22.78
C LEU A 434 26.57 3.23 -23.25
N PRO A 435 26.43 2.09 -23.95
CA PRO A 435 25.13 1.49 -24.24
C PRO A 435 24.68 0.61 -23.05
N GLY A 436 23.66 1.02 -22.28
CA GLY A 436 23.15 0.23 -21.16
C GLY A 436 22.26 1.00 -20.18
N LEU A 437 21.74 0.30 -19.15
CA LEU A 437 20.95 0.87 -18.04
C LEU A 437 21.77 1.10 -16.77
N VAL A 438 22.76 0.24 -16.50
CA VAL A 438 23.73 0.35 -15.39
C VAL A 438 25.12 -0.11 -15.85
N ARG A 439 26.17 0.41 -15.22
CA ARG A 439 27.55 -0.09 -15.42
C ARG A 439 27.91 -1.08 -14.31
N LEU A 440 28.02 -2.35 -14.69
CA LEU A 440 28.42 -3.39 -13.73
C LEU A 440 29.95 -3.40 -13.54
N PRO A 441 30.44 -3.61 -12.30
CA PRO A 441 31.85 -3.91 -12.07
C PRO A 441 32.27 -5.14 -12.86
N HIS A 442 33.36 -5.04 -13.63
CA HIS A 442 33.89 -6.13 -14.43
C HIS A 442 35.42 -6.04 -14.52
N HIS A 443 36.07 -7.19 -14.66
CA HIS A 443 37.49 -7.29 -14.97
C HIS A 443 37.65 -8.11 -16.24
N TRP A 444 38.58 -7.70 -17.10
CA TRP A 444 39.01 -8.50 -18.24
C TRP A 444 40.30 -9.19 -17.83
N SER A 445 40.30 -10.52 -17.86
CA SER A 445 41.50 -11.33 -17.66
C SER A 445 42.27 -11.48 -18.97
#